data_AF-A0A964PAM6-F1
#
_entry.id   AF-A0A964PAM6-F1
#
_cell.length_a   1.000
_cell.length_b   1.000
_cell.length_c   1.000
_cell.angle_alpha   90.00
_cell.angle_beta   90.00
_cell.angle_gamma   90.00
#
_symmetry.space_group_name_H-M   'P 1'
#
loop_
_entity.id
_entity.type
_entity.pdbx_description
1 polymer ?
#
loop_
_entity_poly.entity_id
_entity_poly.type
_entity_poly.pdbx_seq_one_letter_code
_entity_poly.pdbx_strand_id
1 'polypeptide(L)'
;MIMKRILAFILAGLTACIWVAPAVGNDKLVLSRIAFGSCARQDKPQPIWEVVIGTKPDIFLSLGDNIYGDTVDMAVMKKKYDQLASIPGWKKLKKTCPILATWDDHDYGVNDGGAEYSKKDESQQLFLDFFGIAKDSPRRQQKGIYHAQVFGSPGKRMQVILLDTRYFRSPLKKKAGKRFFGEGPYEPGADTKATMLGEAQWEWLAQQLKVPAQVRILASSIQVVSQDHGWEKWMNFPHERERLYQLIKDAKAGGLVCVSGDRHLAELSMMDAGIGYPLYDLTSSGLTEASPKWRKFEVHRHRIATMNWGNNFGLITIDWSYADPLIRLQIRDEEGEVTIQEKLPLSLLQPGAIKSMAVAGVVRIDGKVMTAELVKQLLTKEVTLEMKVVATGESKKGDLVFLNSSANRLSDDNFTVVLDKQAQASLAKAGIPLPRTHFEGKAIRVVGTLSLFSGRPQIIVAGADKIQISAMK
;
A
#
# COMPACT_ATOMS: atom_id res chain seq x y z
N MET A 1 -58.70 41.28 -5.61
CA MET A 1 -59.22 40.05 -4.99
C MET A 1 -58.36 38.89 -5.46
N ILE A 2 -57.79 38.12 -4.51
CA ILE A 2 -56.95 36.91 -4.69
C ILE A 2 -55.50 37.16 -5.13
N MET A 3 -54.59 37.21 -4.15
CA MET A 3 -53.14 37.25 -4.31
C MET A 3 -52.54 35.94 -3.75
N LYS A 4 -51.72 35.27 -4.56
CA LYS A 4 -51.11 33.97 -4.31
C LYS A 4 -50.11 34.03 -3.15
N ARG A 5 -50.18 33.05 -2.25
CA ARG A 5 -49.17 32.78 -1.21
C ARG A 5 -47.91 32.18 -1.85
N ILE A 6 -46.76 32.80 -1.62
CA ILE A 6 -45.44 32.18 -1.83
C ILE A 6 -44.83 31.98 -0.44
N LEU A 7 -44.58 30.72 -0.10
CA LEU A 7 -43.86 30.30 1.09
C LEU A 7 -42.36 30.30 0.75
N ALA A 8 -41.58 31.19 1.36
CA ALA A 8 -40.12 31.17 1.24
C ALA A 8 -39.54 30.38 2.43
N PHE A 9 -39.03 29.17 2.15
CA PHE A 9 -38.18 28.43 3.07
C PHE A 9 -36.79 29.06 3.08
N ILE A 10 -36.38 29.66 4.20
CA ILE A 10 -34.98 30.01 4.45
C ILE A 10 -34.27 28.73 4.91
N LEU A 11 -33.53 28.12 3.99
CA LEU A 11 -32.61 27.02 4.30
C LEU A 11 -31.35 27.61 4.94
N ALA A 12 -31.30 27.60 6.28
CA ALA A 12 -30.06 27.89 7.01
C ALA A 12 -29.09 26.71 6.83
N GLY A 13 -28.24 26.79 5.81
CA GLY A 13 -27.11 25.88 5.64
C GLY A 13 -26.09 26.14 6.74
N LEU A 14 -26.05 25.27 7.76
CA LEU A 14 -24.93 25.13 8.67
C LEU A 14 -23.75 24.54 7.89
N THR A 15 -22.98 25.38 7.20
CA THR A 15 -21.62 25.03 6.81
C THR A 15 -20.77 25.03 8.07
N ALA A 16 -20.63 23.86 8.70
CA ALA A 16 -19.58 23.65 9.68
C ALA A 16 -18.23 23.83 8.96
N CYS A 17 -17.65 25.03 9.05
CA CYS A 17 -16.26 25.26 8.69
C CYS A 17 -15.40 24.47 9.68
N ILE A 18 -15.12 23.21 9.34
CA ILE A 18 -14.09 22.42 10.00
C ILE A 18 -12.77 23.14 9.69
N TRP A 19 -12.28 23.92 10.65
CA TRP A 19 -10.95 24.52 10.60
C TRP A 19 -9.92 23.37 10.61
N VAL A 20 -9.42 23.01 9.43
CA VAL A 20 -8.27 22.11 9.32
C VAL A 20 -7.04 22.92 9.75
N ALA A 21 -6.48 22.57 10.90
CA ALA A 21 -5.21 23.16 11.33
C ALA A 21 -4.16 22.90 10.23
N PRO A 22 -3.36 23.91 9.82
CA PRO A 22 -2.26 23.69 8.89
C PRO A 22 -1.33 22.62 9.46
N ALA A 23 -0.74 21.80 8.59
CA ALA A 23 0.23 20.80 9.02
C ALA A 23 1.37 21.51 9.77
N VAL A 24 1.42 21.33 11.10
CA VAL A 24 2.42 21.96 11.95
C VAL A 24 3.73 21.24 11.70
N GLY A 25 4.69 21.98 11.16
CA GLY A 25 5.87 21.42 10.55
C GLY A 25 7.08 22.32 10.72
N ASN A 26 8.29 21.75 10.72
CA ASN A 26 9.51 22.55 10.75
C ASN A 26 10.03 22.76 9.32
N ASP A 27 9.62 23.88 8.70
CA ASP A 27 10.02 24.27 7.35
C ASP A 27 11.54 24.42 7.16
N LYS A 28 12.32 24.48 8.25
CA LYS A 28 13.79 24.56 8.20
C LYS A 28 14.47 23.19 8.28
N LEU A 29 13.81 22.17 8.82
CA LEU A 29 14.39 20.84 8.99
C LEU A 29 14.16 20.00 7.73
N VAL A 30 15.21 19.77 6.93
CA VAL A 30 15.13 18.86 5.78
C VAL A 30 15.42 17.44 6.25
N LEU A 31 14.40 16.57 6.20
CA LEU A 31 14.54 15.16 6.59
C LEU A 31 15.26 14.37 5.50
N SER A 32 16.26 13.59 5.91
CA SER A 32 17.06 12.72 5.04
C SER A 32 17.20 11.30 5.60
N ARG A 33 16.88 11.07 6.89
CA ARG A 33 16.94 9.75 7.55
C ARG A 33 15.72 9.57 8.45
N ILE A 34 14.83 8.66 8.07
CA ILE A 34 13.57 8.41 8.76
C ILE A 34 13.58 6.95 9.20
N ALA A 35 13.76 6.73 10.51
CA ALA A 35 13.65 5.39 11.07
C ALA A 35 12.20 5.11 11.47
N PHE A 36 11.79 3.85 11.47
CA PHE A 36 10.44 3.47 11.90
C PHE A 36 10.38 2.00 12.36
N GLY A 37 9.31 1.65 13.07
CA GLY A 37 9.03 0.27 13.44
C GLY A 37 7.76 0.13 14.25
N SER A 38 7.34 -1.11 14.49
CA SER A 38 6.19 -1.48 15.32
C SER A 38 6.51 -2.67 16.23
N CYS A 39 5.59 -2.99 17.14
CA CYS A 39 5.62 -4.20 17.98
C CYS A 39 6.82 -4.20 18.96
N ALA A 40 6.81 -3.22 19.86
CA ALA A 40 7.81 -3.01 20.90
C ALA A 40 7.25 -3.35 22.29
N ARG A 41 7.34 -4.62 22.68
CA ARG A 41 6.79 -5.09 23.95
C ARG A 41 7.56 -4.56 25.15
N GLN A 42 6.86 -3.76 25.96
CA GLN A 42 7.41 -2.97 27.06
C GLN A 42 7.98 -3.77 28.23
N ASP A 43 7.71 -5.08 28.31
CA ASP A 43 8.20 -5.99 29.34
C ASP A 43 9.39 -6.85 28.87
N LYS A 44 9.89 -6.62 27.65
CA LYS A 44 11.08 -7.29 27.09
C LYS A 44 12.28 -6.36 27.00
N PRO A 45 13.52 -6.91 26.97
CA PRO A 45 14.69 -6.16 26.54
C PRO A 45 14.49 -5.57 25.13
N GLN A 46 14.96 -4.33 24.92
CA GLN A 46 14.85 -3.63 23.64
C GLN A 46 16.23 -3.08 23.21
N PRO A 47 17.24 -3.95 22.95
CA PRO A 47 18.57 -3.51 22.55
C PRO A 47 18.57 -2.82 21.18
N ILE A 48 17.57 -3.10 20.34
CA ILE A 48 17.39 -2.51 19.01
C ILE A 48 17.43 -0.97 18.99
N TRP A 49 17.05 -0.31 20.10
CA TRP A 49 17.10 1.14 20.19
C TRP A 49 18.51 1.71 20.02
N GLU A 50 19.54 1.02 20.51
CA GLU A 50 20.92 1.49 20.35
C GLU A 50 21.33 1.52 18.87
N VAL A 51 20.89 0.52 18.10
CA VAL A 51 21.13 0.46 16.66
C VAL A 51 20.33 1.52 15.92
N VAL A 52 19.03 1.67 16.23
CA VAL A 52 18.19 2.74 15.68
C VAL A 52 18.84 4.11 15.90
N ILE A 53 19.25 4.42 17.14
CA ILE A 53 19.91 5.69 17.50
C ILE A 53 21.25 5.84 16.79
N GLY A 54 22.01 4.74 16.64
CA GLY A 54 23.27 4.70 15.88
C GLY A 54 23.09 5.09 14.41
N THR A 55 21.91 4.87 13.84
CA THR A 55 21.58 5.36 12.49
C THR A 55 21.32 6.87 12.45
N LYS A 56 21.32 7.60 13.57
CA LYS A 56 21.09 9.06 13.65
C LYS A 56 19.88 9.50 12.81
N PRO A 57 18.68 8.97 13.07
CA PRO A 57 17.48 9.37 12.35
C PRO A 57 17.11 10.82 12.69
N ASP A 58 16.58 11.54 11.71
CA ASP A 58 16.05 12.89 11.90
C ASP A 58 14.69 12.85 12.62
N ILE A 59 13.92 11.79 12.36
CA ILE A 59 12.69 11.44 13.09
C ILE A 59 12.55 9.91 13.19
N PHE A 60 11.84 9.45 14.22
CA PHE A 60 11.40 8.06 14.36
C PHE A 60 9.88 7.95 14.24
N LEU A 61 9.38 7.02 13.43
CA LEU A 61 7.96 6.74 13.29
C LEU A 61 7.59 5.48 14.08
N SER A 62 6.81 5.64 15.14
CA SER A 62 6.19 4.55 15.89
C SER A 62 4.91 4.13 15.18
N LEU A 63 4.89 2.95 14.57
CA LEU A 63 3.78 2.52 13.72
C LEU A 63 2.67 1.76 14.46
N GLY A 64 2.80 1.58 15.77
CA GLY A 64 1.83 0.87 16.58
C GLY A 64 2.40 -0.35 17.28
N ASP A 65 1.59 -0.99 18.12
CA ASP A 65 2.01 -1.91 19.17
C ASP A 65 3.18 -1.32 19.97
N ASN A 66 3.03 -0.04 20.31
CA ASN A 66 4.00 0.69 21.12
C ASN A 66 4.11 0.05 22.52
N ILE A 67 2.98 -0.48 23.00
CA ILE A 67 2.88 -1.32 24.19
C ILE A 67 1.90 -2.46 23.89
N TYR A 68 2.06 -3.59 24.57
CA TYR A 68 1.09 -4.69 24.52
C TYR A 68 0.02 -4.46 25.58
N GLY A 69 -0.98 -3.64 25.24
CA GLY A 69 -1.89 -2.93 26.13
C GLY A 69 -3.23 -3.58 26.43
N ASP A 70 -3.55 -4.76 25.89
CA ASP A 70 -4.90 -5.37 25.90
C ASP A 70 -5.56 -5.35 27.28
N THR A 71 -6.56 -4.48 27.44
CA THR A 71 -7.25 -4.27 28.73
C THR A 71 -8.45 -3.35 28.56
N VAL A 72 -9.37 -3.34 29.51
CA VAL A 72 -10.36 -2.25 29.67
C VAL A 72 -10.06 -1.38 30.91
N ASP A 73 -9.01 -1.72 31.65
CA ASP A 73 -8.52 -0.98 32.81
C ASP A 73 -7.42 0.01 32.38
N MET A 74 -7.76 1.29 32.37
CA MET A 74 -6.86 2.36 31.92
C MET A 74 -5.67 2.58 32.87
N ALA A 75 -5.76 2.16 34.13
CA ALA A 75 -4.60 2.18 35.03
C ALA A 75 -3.56 1.13 34.61
N VAL A 76 -4.01 -0.04 34.12
CA VAL A 76 -3.12 -1.07 33.57
C VAL A 76 -2.45 -0.56 32.29
N MET A 77 -3.21 0.04 31.37
CA MET A 77 -2.64 0.61 30.14
C MET A 77 -1.63 1.71 30.47
N LYS A 78 -1.96 2.63 31.38
CA LYS A 78 -1.02 3.67 31.82
C LYS A 78 0.26 3.06 32.41
N LYS A 79 0.16 2.02 33.25
CA LYS A 79 1.33 1.35 33.81
C LYS A 79 2.23 0.74 32.73
N LYS A 80 1.65 0.19 31.66
CA LYS A 80 2.41 -0.34 30.51
C LYS A 80 3.13 0.77 29.74
N TYR A 81 2.50 1.93 29.56
CA TYR A 81 3.20 3.11 29.05
C TYR A 81 4.33 3.57 29.99
N ASP A 82 4.11 3.59 31.30
CA ASP A 82 5.15 3.91 32.29
C ASP A 82 6.34 2.92 32.21
N GLN A 83 6.07 1.62 31.91
CA GLN A 83 7.11 0.61 31.65
C GLN A 83 7.93 0.95 30.40
N LEU A 84 7.29 1.24 29.26
CA LEU A 84 8.01 1.67 28.04
C LEU A 84 8.84 2.94 28.31
N ALA A 85 8.24 3.95 28.98
CA ALA A 85 8.94 5.16 29.38
C ALA A 85 10.16 4.90 30.27
N SER A 86 10.20 3.75 30.97
CA SER A 86 11.31 3.38 31.85
C SER A 86 12.50 2.77 31.10
N ILE A 87 12.29 2.22 29.89
CA ILE A 87 13.30 1.53 29.09
C ILE A 87 14.43 2.50 28.72
N PRO A 88 15.71 2.19 29.06
CA PRO A 88 16.83 3.09 28.80
C PRO A 88 16.97 3.50 27.32
N GLY A 89 16.85 2.53 26.40
CA GLY A 89 16.92 2.78 24.96
C GLY A 89 15.82 3.72 24.46
N TRP A 90 14.57 3.52 24.92
CA TRP A 90 13.45 4.42 24.61
C TRP A 90 13.68 5.83 25.15
N LYS A 91 14.13 5.97 26.41
CA LYS A 91 14.50 7.27 27.00
C LYS A 91 15.56 7.99 26.18
N LYS A 92 16.56 7.24 25.70
CA LYS A 92 17.64 7.78 24.87
C LYS A 92 17.11 8.23 23.51
N LEU A 93 16.31 7.39 22.84
CA LEU A 93 15.66 7.73 21.56
C LEU A 93 14.85 9.03 21.66
N LYS A 94 13.96 9.13 22.66
CA LYS A 94 13.11 10.32 22.88
C LYS A 94 13.90 11.60 23.14
N LYS A 95 15.12 11.49 23.68
CA LYS A 95 16.02 12.64 23.89
C LYS A 95 16.77 13.06 22.63
N THR A 96 17.06 12.12 21.73
CA THR A 96 17.93 12.36 20.56
C THR A 96 17.16 12.56 19.27
N CYS A 97 15.90 12.13 19.20
CA CYS A 97 15.13 12.06 17.98
C CYS A 97 13.65 12.38 18.25
N PRO A 98 13.02 13.31 17.51
CA PRO A 98 11.58 13.48 17.53
C PRO A 98 10.84 12.20 17.13
N ILE A 99 9.80 11.85 17.88
CA ILE A 99 8.98 10.67 17.61
C ILE A 99 7.60 11.13 17.12
N LEU A 100 7.21 10.67 15.94
CA LEU A 100 5.82 10.72 15.47
C LEU A 100 5.23 9.31 15.65
N ALA A 101 4.00 9.22 16.13
CA ALA A 101 3.42 7.92 16.48
C ALA A 101 1.97 7.79 16.04
N THR A 102 1.64 6.59 15.58
CA THR A 102 0.28 6.03 15.60
C THR A 102 0.27 4.79 16.50
N TRP A 103 -0.90 4.22 16.73
CA TRP A 103 -1.10 3.00 17.49
C TRP A 103 -1.42 1.82 16.58
N ASP A 104 -1.41 0.62 17.15
CA ASP A 104 -2.11 -0.53 16.59
C ASP A 104 -3.06 -1.13 17.64
N ASP A 105 -3.58 -2.32 17.42
CA ASP A 105 -4.60 -2.95 18.26
C ASP A 105 -4.18 -3.12 19.72
N HIS A 106 -2.92 -3.48 20.00
CA HIS A 106 -2.52 -3.71 21.38
C HIS A 106 -2.44 -2.44 22.22
N ASP A 107 -1.92 -1.33 21.68
CA ASP A 107 -1.90 -0.04 22.36
C ASP A 107 -3.19 0.80 22.17
N TYR A 108 -4.05 0.38 21.24
CA TYR A 108 -5.46 0.76 21.19
C TYR A 108 -6.28 0.10 22.31
N GLY A 109 -5.92 -1.12 22.70
CA GLY A 109 -6.37 -1.75 23.95
C GLY A 109 -7.07 -3.11 23.81
N VAL A 110 -7.17 -3.68 22.60
CA VAL A 110 -7.63 -5.07 22.40
C VAL A 110 -7.19 -5.58 21.03
N ASN A 111 -6.61 -6.78 21.01
CA ASN A 111 -6.17 -7.50 19.80
C ASN A 111 -7.24 -7.53 18.70
N ASP A 112 -6.84 -7.18 17.47
CA ASP A 112 -7.66 -7.02 16.27
C ASP A 112 -8.88 -6.09 16.47
N GLY A 113 -8.84 -5.19 17.46
CA GLY A 113 -9.92 -4.31 17.88
C GLY A 113 -10.20 -3.15 16.94
N GLY A 114 -11.46 -2.75 16.83
CA GLY A 114 -11.93 -1.64 16.01
C GLY A 114 -12.86 -0.68 16.76
N ALA A 115 -13.83 -0.12 16.05
CA ALA A 115 -14.78 0.85 16.58
C ALA A 115 -15.62 0.34 17.76
N GLU A 116 -15.75 -0.98 17.92
CA GLU A 116 -16.48 -1.66 18.98
C GLU A 116 -15.79 -1.62 20.35
N TYR A 117 -14.49 -1.32 20.41
CA TYR A 117 -13.76 -1.26 21.68
C TYR A 117 -14.25 -0.09 22.53
N SER A 118 -14.71 -0.40 23.74
CA SER A 118 -15.43 0.54 24.61
C SER A 118 -14.55 1.60 25.27
N LYS A 119 -13.23 1.42 25.26
CA LYS A 119 -12.26 2.31 25.93
C LYS A 119 -11.35 3.07 24.95
N LYS A 120 -11.78 3.19 23.69
CA LYS A 120 -10.99 3.86 22.65
C LYS A 120 -10.73 5.34 22.92
N ASP A 121 -11.68 6.04 23.53
CA ASP A 121 -11.54 7.46 23.88
C ASP A 121 -10.55 7.64 25.04
N GLU A 122 -10.60 6.80 26.06
CA GLU A 122 -9.64 6.84 27.16
C GLU A 122 -8.23 6.41 26.73
N SER A 123 -8.14 5.39 25.87
CA SER A 123 -6.88 4.93 25.28
C SER A 123 -6.24 6.03 24.43
N GLN A 124 -7.05 6.78 23.67
CA GLN A 124 -6.61 7.99 22.95
C GLN A 124 -5.95 8.99 23.88
N GLN A 125 -6.56 9.29 25.03
CA GLN A 125 -5.99 10.27 25.94
C GLN A 125 -4.68 9.80 26.56
N LEU A 126 -4.57 8.51 26.93
CA LEU A 126 -3.32 7.94 27.44
C LEU A 126 -2.20 7.94 26.39
N PHE A 127 -2.52 7.54 25.16
CA PHE A 127 -1.58 7.60 24.03
C PHE A 127 -1.04 9.03 23.85
N LEU A 128 -1.94 9.99 23.74
CA LEU A 128 -1.57 11.39 23.50
C LEU A 128 -0.80 11.98 24.70
N ASP A 129 -1.12 11.59 25.93
CA ASP A 129 -0.36 11.99 27.12
C ASP A 129 1.06 11.40 27.13
N PHE A 130 1.21 10.12 26.80
CA PHE A 130 2.52 9.45 26.74
C PHE A 130 3.47 10.09 25.70
N PHE A 131 2.94 10.38 24.50
CA PHE A 131 3.68 11.05 23.44
C PHE A 131 3.81 12.58 23.66
N GLY A 132 3.28 13.12 24.77
CA GLY A 132 3.45 14.52 25.14
C GLY A 132 2.73 15.49 24.21
N ILE A 133 1.61 15.07 23.62
CA ILE A 133 0.83 15.92 22.72
C ILE A 133 0.18 17.04 23.53
N ALA A 134 0.36 18.28 23.06
CA ALA A 134 -0.13 19.48 23.73
C ALA A 134 -1.64 19.41 24.05
N LYS A 135 -2.06 20.04 25.16
CA LYS A 135 -3.44 19.95 25.66
C LYS A 135 -4.45 20.67 24.75
N ASP A 136 -3.99 21.62 23.96
CA ASP A 136 -4.77 22.38 22.96
C ASP A 136 -4.72 21.76 21.54
N SER A 137 -3.97 20.67 21.35
CA SER A 137 -3.90 19.97 20.06
C SER A 137 -5.30 19.49 19.63
N PRO A 138 -5.71 19.68 18.35
CA PRO A 138 -6.98 19.18 17.84
C PRO A 138 -7.19 17.68 18.08
N ARG A 139 -6.11 16.89 18.07
CA ARG A 139 -6.12 15.46 18.43
C ARG A 139 -6.73 15.13 19.79
N ARG A 140 -6.80 16.08 20.72
CA ARG A 140 -7.42 15.87 22.04
C ARG A 140 -8.94 15.86 21.96
N GLN A 141 -9.52 16.45 20.92
CA GLN A 141 -10.96 16.62 20.72
C GLN A 141 -11.47 15.84 19.51
N GLN A 142 -10.65 15.63 18.48
CA GLN A 142 -10.99 14.82 17.34
C GLN A 142 -11.12 13.34 17.76
N LYS A 143 -11.86 12.56 16.98
CA LYS A 143 -11.98 11.12 17.14
C LYS A 143 -10.84 10.43 16.37
N GLY A 144 -10.01 9.65 17.05
CA GLY A 144 -8.81 9.00 16.49
C GLY A 144 -7.55 9.88 16.54
N ILE A 145 -6.37 9.25 16.46
CA ILE A 145 -5.06 9.90 16.65
C ILE A 145 -4.35 10.30 15.35
N TYR A 146 -5.02 10.14 14.20
CA TYR A 146 -4.45 10.46 12.89
C TYR A 146 -3.98 11.93 12.83
N HIS A 147 -2.84 12.15 12.18
CA HIS A 147 -2.28 13.48 11.98
C HIS A 147 -1.22 13.49 10.89
N ALA A 148 -0.79 14.69 10.51
CA ALA A 148 0.27 14.87 9.53
C ALA A 148 1.20 16.02 9.95
N GLN A 149 2.45 15.94 9.52
CA GLN A 149 3.45 17.00 9.66
C GLN A 149 4.20 17.19 8.36
N VAL A 150 4.65 18.43 8.12
CA VAL A 150 5.45 18.80 6.94
C VAL A 150 6.82 19.26 7.40
N PHE A 151 7.86 18.92 6.65
CA PHE A 151 9.23 19.25 6.98
C PHE A 151 9.95 19.77 5.75
N GLY A 152 10.84 20.72 5.95
CA GLY A 152 11.71 21.25 4.91
C GLY A 152 11.06 22.28 3.98
N SER A 153 11.92 23.03 3.33
CA SER A 153 11.54 24.09 2.40
C SER A 153 11.03 23.53 1.06
N PRO A 154 10.30 24.33 0.26
CA PRO A 154 9.94 23.95 -1.11
C PRO A 154 11.16 23.41 -1.89
N GLY A 155 10.98 22.28 -2.59
CA GLY A 155 12.04 21.58 -3.32
C GLY A 155 12.69 20.43 -2.54
N LYS A 156 12.64 20.47 -1.20
CA LYS A 156 13.09 19.37 -0.31
C LYS A 156 12.06 19.09 0.78
N ARG A 157 10.78 19.25 0.45
CA ARG A 157 9.67 19.15 1.39
C ARG A 157 9.20 17.71 1.52
N MET A 158 9.15 17.22 2.75
CA MET A 158 8.57 15.93 3.11
C MET A 158 7.28 16.13 3.89
N GLN A 159 6.25 15.35 3.58
CA GLN A 159 5.06 15.22 4.41
C GLN A 159 5.03 13.81 5.03
N VAL A 160 4.80 13.73 6.33
CA VAL A 160 4.53 12.47 7.02
C VAL A 160 3.06 12.47 7.41
N ILE A 161 2.32 11.46 6.95
CA ILE A 161 0.88 11.28 7.21
C ILE A 161 0.75 9.99 8.03
N LEU A 162 0.28 10.10 9.26
CA LEU A 162 0.04 8.97 10.15
C LEU A 162 -1.47 8.70 10.21
N LEU A 163 -1.86 7.52 9.73
CA LEU A 163 -3.23 7.05 9.79
C LEU A 163 -3.52 6.40 11.14
N ASP A 164 -4.75 6.54 11.59
CA ASP A 164 -5.39 5.68 12.59
C ASP A 164 -6.24 4.64 11.86
N THR A 165 -5.90 3.37 12.03
CA THR A 165 -6.60 2.22 11.40
C THR A 165 -7.41 1.44 12.41
N ARG A 166 -7.68 1.99 13.60
CA ARG A 166 -8.41 1.31 14.68
C ARG A 166 -9.69 2.03 15.08
N TYR A 167 -9.63 3.34 15.35
CA TYR A 167 -10.69 4.08 16.04
C TYR A 167 -12.08 3.95 15.38
N PHE A 168 -12.12 3.97 14.05
CA PHE A 168 -13.35 3.88 13.25
C PHE A 168 -13.56 2.53 12.57
N ARG A 169 -12.56 1.65 12.61
CA ARG A 169 -12.53 0.45 11.79
C ARG A 169 -13.68 -0.48 12.17
N SER A 170 -14.40 -0.97 11.17
CA SER A 170 -15.45 -1.96 11.35
C SER A 170 -14.88 -3.33 11.77
N PRO A 171 -15.67 -4.25 12.33
CA PRO A 171 -15.19 -5.58 12.69
C PRO A 171 -14.65 -6.37 11.49
N LEU A 172 -13.60 -7.17 11.70
CA LEU A 172 -13.04 -8.05 10.66
C LEU A 172 -13.94 -9.22 10.35
N LYS A 173 -13.99 -9.59 9.07
CA LYS A 173 -14.61 -10.83 8.63
C LYS A 173 -13.70 -12.02 8.90
N LYS A 174 -14.12 -12.92 9.79
CA LYS A 174 -13.46 -14.20 10.05
C LYS A 174 -13.75 -15.18 8.91
N LYS A 175 -12.76 -15.98 8.54
CA LYS A 175 -12.89 -17.12 7.62
C LYS A 175 -13.90 -18.13 8.16
N ALA A 176 -14.73 -18.66 7.27
CA ALA A 176 -15.58 -19.80 7.59
C ALA A 176 -14.77 -21.12 7.51
N GLY A 177 -15.12 -22.09 8.37
CA GLY A 177 -14.57 -23.46 8.30
C GLY A 177 -13.23 -23.67 9.02
N LYS A 178 -12.58 -24.80 8.72
CA LYS A 178 -11.31 -25.19 9.35
C LYS A 178 -10.16 -24.34 8.82
N ARG A 179 -9.34 -23.83 9.74
CA ARG A 179 -8.09 -23.13 9.45
C ARG A 179 -6.94 -24.13 9.43
N PHE A 180 -6.04 -24.03 8.45
CA PHE A 180 -4.79 -24.78 8.50
C PHE A 180 -3.77 -24.08 9.40
N PHE A 181 -2.82 -24.84 9.94
CA PHE A 181 -1.77 -24.30 10.79
C PHE A 181 -0.95 -23.25 10.03
N GLY A 182 -0.81 -22.05 10.61
CA GLY A 182 -0.13 -20.92 9.98
C GLY A 182 -1.02 -20.03 9.11
N GLU A 183 -2.31 -20.34 8.95
CA GLU A 183 -3.25 -19.46 8.27
C GLU A 183 -3.91 -18.47 9.24
N GLY A 184 -3.82 -17.19 8.92
CA GLY A 184 -4.51 -16.16 9.69
C GLY A 184 -6.06 -16.27 9.66
N PRO A 185 -6.76 -15.62 10.61
CA PRO A 185 -8.19 -15.83 10.85
C PRO A 185 -9.12 -15.20 9.82
N TYR A 186 -8.61 -14.30 8.99
CA TYR A 186 -9.42 -13.30 8.30
C TYR A 186 -9.42 -13.48 6.79
N GLU A 187 -10.52 -13.09 6.18
CA GLU A 187 -10.71 -13.01 4.73
C GLU A 187 -11.26 -11.63 4.35
N PRO A 188 -11.17 -11.23 3.07
CA PRO A 188 -11.78 -10.00 2.60
C PRO A 188 -13.30 -9.95 2.85
N GLY A 189 -13.78 -8.83 3.39
CA GLY A 189 -15.20 -8.52 3.50
C GLY A 189 -15.79 -8.04 2.17
N ALA A 190 -17.06 -8.37 1.92
CA ALA A 190 -17.81 -7.86 0.75
C ALA A 190 -18.76 -6.70 1.11
N ASP A 191 -18.84 -6.32 2.39
CA ASP A 191 -19.69 -5.23 2.84
C ASP A 191 -19.07 -3.87 2.47
N THR A 192 -19.72 -3.14 1.58
CA THR A 192 -19.32 -1.80 1.12
C THR A 192 -19.57 -0.71 2.15
N LYS A 193 -20.31 -1.00 3.22
CA LYS A 193 -20.55 -0.05 4.33
C LYS A 193 -19.50 -0.17 5.43
N ALA A 194 -18.72 -1.25 5.44
CA ALA A 194 -17.62 -1.41 6.37
C ALA A 194 -16.52 -0.38 6.06
N THR A 195 -15.98 0.24 7.10
CA THR A 195 -14.96 1.28 6.96
C THR A 195 -13.69 0.94 7.73
N MET A 196 -12.55 1.45 7.27
CA MET A 196 -11.27 1.43 7.97
C MET A 196 -11.05 2.74 8.71
N LEU A 197 -11.14 3.87 7.98
CA LEU A 197 -10.77 5.19 8.50
C LEU A 197 -11.96 5.98 9.04
N GLY A 198 -13.19 5.66 8.63
CA GLY A 198 -14.36 6.50 8.87
C GLY A 198 -14.33 7.81 8.08
N GLU A 199 -15.51 8.39 7.84
CA GLU A 199 -15.65 9.54 6.94
C GLU A 199 -14.84 10.78 7.37
N ALA A 200 -14.78 11.07 8.68
CA ALA A 200 -14.02 12.21 9.18
C ALA A 200 -12.52 12.14 8.83
N GLN A 201 -11.91 10.96 8.97
CA GLN A 201 -10.51 10.77 8.61
C GLN A 201 -10.31 10.68 7.10
N TRP A 202 -11.28 10.15 6.34
CA TRP A 202 -11.25 10.17 4.87
C TRP A 202 -11.25 11.59 4.32
N GLU A 203 -12.14 12.44 4.82
CA GLU A 203 -12.21 13.87 4.45
C GLU A 203 -10.91 14.58 4.82
N TRP A 204 -10.39 14.32 6.03
CA TRP A 204 -9.10 14.85 6.46
C TRP A 204 -7.95 14.42 5.55
N LEU A 205 -7.85 13.13 5.21
CA LEU A 205 -6.79 12.59 4.36
C LEU A 205 -6.86 13.20 2.96
N ALA A 206 -8.07 13.40 2.42
CA ALA A 206 -8.27 14.07 1.14
C ALA A 206 -7.73 15.51 1.14
N GLN A 207 -7.79 16.22 2.27
CA GLN A 207 -7.15 17.54 2.39
C GLN A 207 -5.63 17.42 2.56
N GLN A 208 -5.14 16.44 3.34
CA GLN A 208 -3.70 16.25 3.53
C GLN A 208 -2.98 15.94 2.22
N LEU A 209 -3.57 15.15 1.32
CA LEU A 209 -2.96 14.82 0.04
C LEU A 209 -2.85 16.02 -0.91
N LYS A 210 -3.58 17.12 -0.66
CA LYS A 210 -3.42 18.39 -1.39
C LYS A 210 -2.28 19.25 -0.87
N VAL A 211 -1.76 18.97 0.34
CA VAL A 211 -0.64 19.72 0.91
C VAL A 211 0.60 19.48 0.04
N PRO A 212 1.31 20.53 -0.45
CA PRO A 212 2.47 20.34 -1.30
C PRO A 212 3.60 19.62 -0.59
N ALA A 213 4.13 18.56 -1.19
CA ALA A 213 5.32 17.85 -0.74
C ALA A 213 6.01 17.16 -1.93
N GLN A 214 7.35 17.11 -1.90
CA GLN A 214 8.15 16.34 -2.86
C GLN A 214 8.10 14.85 -2.50
N VAL A 215 8.21 14.52 -1.21
CA VAL A 215 8.17 13.14 -0.70
C VAL A 215 7.06 13.03 0.34
N ARG A 216 6.32 11.91 0.32
CA ARG A 216 5.28 11.61 1.30
C ARG A 216 5.54 10.24 1.92
N ILE A 217 5.46 10.16 3.24
CA ILE A 217 5.39 8.88 3.96
C ILE A 217 3.95 8.73 4.43
N LEU A 218 3.28 7.68 3.96
CA LEU A 218 1.97 7.27 4.46
C LEU A 218 2.17 6.13 5.46
N ALA A 219 2.11 6.44 6.75
CA ALA A 219 2.25 5.49 7.84
C ALA A 219 0.89 4.89 8.20
N SER A 220 0.81 3.56 8.12
CA SER A 220 -0.35 2.75 8.52
C SER A 220 0.09 1.74 9.58
N SER A 221 -0.76 1.39 10.55
CA SER A 221 -0.37 0.37 11.53
C SER A 221 -0.31 -1.03 10.90
N ILE A 222 -1.24 -1.32 9.99
CA ILE A 222 -1.32 -2.57 9.23
C ILE A 222 -0.90 -2.39 7.77
N GLN A 223 -0.51 -3.49 7.10
CA GLN A 223 -0.01 -3.48 5.71
C GLN A 223 -1.06 -2.99 4.71
N VAL A 224 -0.64 -2.12 3.79
CA VAL A 224 -1.48 -1.48 2.76
C VAL A 224 -1.52 -2.32 1.48
N VAL A 225 -0.35 -2.72 0.97
CA VAL A 225 -0.22 -3.40 -0.34
C VAL A 225 -0.60 -4.89 -0.25
N SER A 226 -0.35 -5.51 0.90
CA SER A 226 -0.57 -6.95 1.10
C SER A 226 -1.99 -7.40 0.78
N GLN A 227 -2.10 -8.61 0.20
CA GLN A 227 -3.37 -9.12 -0.32
C GLN A 227 -3.71 -10.54 0.15
N ASP A 228 -2.76 -11.48 0.12
CA ASP A 228 -3.10 -12.91 0.15
C ASP A 228 -3.09 -13.56 1.54
N HIS A 229 -2.24 -13.10 2.48
CA HIS A 229 -2.14 -13.73 3.81
C HIS A 229 -3.44 -13.57 4.62
N GLY A 230 -3.72 -14.50 5.54
CA GLY A 230 -4.99 -14.51 6.30
C GLY A 230 -5.06 -13.57 7.49
N TRP A 231 -4.08 -12.68 7.66
CA TRP A 231 -3.99 -11.80 8.83
C TRP A 231 -4.47 -10.38 8.49
N GLU A 232 -4.48 -9.49 9.48
CA GLU A 232 -4.96 -8.14 9.30
C GLU A 232 -4.12 -7.33 8.30
N LYS A 233 -4.82 -6.57 7.44
CA LYS A 233 -4.30 -5.72 6.37
C LYS A 233 -5.43 -4.90 5.77
N TRP A 234 -5.10 -3.92 4.94
CA TRP A 234 -6.09 -3.13 4.20
C TRP A 234 -7.01 -3.98 3.30
N MET A 235 -6.52 -5.07 2.71
CA MET A 235 -7.33 -5.96 1.88
C MET A 235 -8.41 -6.75 2.65
N ASN A 236 -8.47 -6.65 3.99
CA ASN A 236 -9.66 -7.09 4.72
C ASN A 236 -10.90 -6.23 4.40
N PHE A 237 -10.69 -4.98 3.97
CA PHE A 237 -11.72 -4.04 3.51
C PHE A 237 -11.42 -3.58 2.07
N PRO A 238 -11.64 -4.43 1.04
CA PRO A 238 -11.24 -4.14 -0.34
C PRO A 238 -11.74 -2.79 -0.88
N HIS A 239 -12.97 -2.40 -0.54
CA HIS A 239 -13.55 -1.13 -0.96
C HIS A 239 -12.83 0.09 -0.37
N GLU A 240 -12.42 0.02 0.89
CA GLU A 240 -11.66 1.10 1.56
C GLU A 240 -10.23 1.18 1.02
N ARG A 241 -9.62 0.03 0.68
CA ARG A 241 -8.31 0.00 0.02
C ARG A 241 -8.37 0.63 -1.38
N GLU A 242 -9.38 0.29 -2.18
CA GLU A 242 -9.58 0.92 -3.49
C GLU A 242 -9.85 2.42 -3.35
N ARG A 243 -10.64 2.83 -2.35
CA ARG A 243 -10.88 4.25 -2.04
C ARG A 243 -9.58 4.99 -1.72
N LEU A 244 -8.64 4.36 -1.00
CA LEU A 244 -7.31 4.94 -0.73
C LEU A 244 -6.55 5.19 -2.04
N TYR A 245 -6.50 4.18 -2.91
CA TYR A 245 -5.77 4.27 -4.18
C TYR A 245 -6.39 5.32 -5.09
N GLN A 246 -7.70 5.33 -5.21
CA GLN A 246 -8.43 6.33 -5.99
C GLN A 246 -8.19 7.75 -5.44
N LEU A 247 -8.16 7.92 -4.12
CA LEU A 247 -7.88 9.22 -3.51
C LEU A 247 -6.45 9.71 -3.79
N ILE A 248 -5.45 8.83 -3.70
CA ILE A 248 -4.04 9.14 -4.03
C ILE A 248 -3.93 9.56 -5.50
N LYS A 249 -4.59 8.81 -6.39
CA LYS A 249 -4.65 9.08 -7.83
C LYS A 249 -5.29 10.44 -8.14
N ASP A 250 -6.46 10.71 -7.58
CA ASP A 250 -7.22 11.93 -7.85
C ASP A 250 -6.52 13.18 -7.30
N ALA A 251 -5.86 13.06 -6.15
CA ALA A 251 -5.01 14.11 -5.61
C ALA A 251 -3.73 14.31 -6.43
N LYS A 252 -3.38 13.40 -7.34
CA LYS A 252 -2.09 13.33 -8.04
C LYS A 252 -0.93 13.43 -7.05
N ALA A 253 -1.09 12.78 -5.89
CA ALA A 253 -0.10 12.83 -4.83
C ALA A 253 1.15 12.04 -5.29
N GLY A 254 2.23 12.74 -5.63
CA GLY A 254 3.51 12.14 -5.99
C GLY A 254 4.44 11.94 -4.79
N GLY A 255 5.52 11.19 -5.00
CA GLY A 255 6.58 10.93 -4.03
C GLY A 255 6.15 10.08 -2.84
N LEU A 256 5.02 9.36 -2.93
CA LEU A 256 4.44 8.63 -1.80
C LEU A 256 5.02 7.22 -1.68
N VAL A 257 5.43 6.86 -0.46
CA VAL A 257 5.72 5.49 -0.05
C VAL A 257 4.92 5.17 1.22
N CYS A 258 4.47 3.93 1.35
CA CYS A 258 3.83 3.43 2.57
C CYS A 258 4.86 2.81 3.51
N VAL A 259 4.61 2.93 4.81
CA VAL A 259 5.30 2.16 5.86
C VAL A 259 4.27 1.52 6.78
N SER A 260 4.54 0.30 7.24
CA SER A 260 3.57 -0.51 7.99
C SER A 260 4.16 -1.43 9.07
N GLY A 261 3.29 -1.97 9.94
CA GLY A 261 3.59 -2.80 11.12
C GLY A 261 2.80 -4.12 11.19
N ASP A 262 2.30 -4.50 12.38
CA ASP A 262 1.47 -5.69 12.75
C ASP A 262 2.09 -7.10 12.57
N ARG A 263 2.80 -7.34 11.46
CA ARG A 263 3.03 -8.71 10.96
C ARG A 263 4.01 -9.60 11.72
N HIS A 264 4.80 -9.06 12.65
CA HIS A 264 5.91 -9.73 13.34
C HIS A 264 6.96 -10.30 12.36
N LEU A 265 7.14 -9.62 11.22
CA LEU A 265 8.19 -9.80 10.23
C LEU A 265 8.51 -8.47 9.54
N ALA A 266 9.57 -8.45 8.73
CA ALA A 266 9.83 -7.36 7.81
C ALA A 266 9.53 -7.77 6.35
N GLU A 267 9.03 -6.83 5.57
CA GLU A 267 8.66 -7.08 4.18
C GLU A 267 8.75 -5.81 3.36
N LEU A 268 9.20 -5.93 2.12
CA LEU A 268 9.03 -4.91 1.09
C LEU A 268 8.08 -5.45 0.04
N SER A 269 7.00 -4.73 -0.19
CA SER A 269 5.97 -5.07 -1.17
C SER A 269 5.76 -3.91 -2.14
N MET A 270 5.39 -4.23 -3.38
CA MET A 270 5.11 -3.23 -4.41
C MET A 270 4.01 -3.72 -5.34
N MET A 271 3.12 -2.81 -5.72
CA MET A 271 2.11 -3.07 -6.74
C MET A 271 1.87 -1.84 -7.63
N ASP A 272 1.38 -2.09 -8.84
CA ASP A 272 0.66 -1.06 -9.60
C ASP A 272 -0.76 -0.93 -9.03
N ALA A 273 -0.97 0.13 -8.24
CA ALA A 273 -2.26 0.47 -7.65
C ALA A 273 -3.12 1.37 -8.55
N GLY A 274 -2.72 1.61 -9.80
CA GLY A 274 -3.43 2.50 -10.71
C GLY A 274 -3.29 3.99 -10.39
N ILE A 275 -2.35 4.35 -9.49
CA ILE A 275 -2.07 5.72 -9.03
C ILE A 275 -1.13 6.50 -9.96
N GLY A 276 -0.62 5.86 -11.02
CA GLY A 276 0.28 6.46 -12.01
C GLY A 276 1.78 6.29 -11.73
N TYR A 277 2.13 5.58 -10.66
CA TYR A 277 3.48 5.14 -10.29
C TYR A 277 3.40 3.88 -9.39
N PRO A 278 4.47 3.09 -9.23
CA PRO A 278 4.46 1.92 -8.34
C PRO A 278 4.26 2.32 -6.88
N LEU A 279 3.30 1.70 -6.19
CA LEU A 279 3.07 1.91 -4.77
C LEU A 279 3.92 0.92 -3.96
N TYR A 280 4.89 1.45 -3.22
CA TYR A 280 5.73 0.67 -2.31
C TYR A 280 5.16 0.70 -0.88
N ASP A 281 5.24 -0.43 -0.18
CA ASP A 281 4.92 -0.59 1.24
C ASP A 281 6.06 -1.33 1.93
N LEU A 282 6.76 -0.62 2.82
CA LEU A 282 7.87 -1.17 3.59
C LEU A 282 7.39 -1.46 5.02
N THR A 283 7.18 -2.74 5.31
CA THR A 283 6.74 -3.23 6.61
C THR A 283 7.94 -3.53 7.50
N SER A 284 7.95 -2.94 8.70
CA SER A 284 8.88 -3.27 9.77
C SER A 284 8.11 -3.58 11.03
N SER A 285 7.90 -4.88 11.26
CA SER A 285 7.12 -5.36 12.38
C SER A 285 7.91 -6.39 13.19
N GLY A 286 8.31 -5.95 14.37
CA GLY A 286 9.03 -6.73 15.35
C GLY A 286 10.26 -5.99 15.86
N LEU A 287 10.06 -4.85 16.51
CA LEU A 287 11.11 -4.22 17.32
C LEU A 287 11.52 -5.15 18.47
N THR A 288 10.58 -5.94 19.00
CA THR A 288 10.84 -7.04 19.94
C THR A 288 10.05 -8.32 19.65
N GLU A 289 8.96 -8.23 18.87
CA GLU A 289 8.04 -9.33 18.64
C GLU A 289 8.21 -10.00 17.28
N ALA A 290 9.35 -9.82 16.59
CA ALA A 290 9.58 -10.60 15.40
C ALA A 290 9.66 -12.09 15.70
N SER A 291 9.38 -12.93 14.70
CA SER A 291 9.49 -14.38 14.87
C SER A 291 10.92 -14.78 15.28
N PRO A 292 11.11 -15.50 16.41
CA PRO A 292 12.44 -15.93 16.86
C PRO A 292 13.01 -17.09 16.03
N LYS A 293 12.24 -17.61 15.06
CA LYS A 293 12.61 -18.68 14.14
C LYS A 293 12.18 -18.30 12.73
N TRP A 294 12.83 -18.90 11.73
CA TRP A 294 12.43 -18.80 10.33
C TRP A 294 10.97 -19.17 10.13
N ARG A 295 10.13 -18.17 9.90
CA ARG A 295 8.72 -18.36 9.61
C ARG A 295 8.56 -18.82 8.16
N LYS A 296 7.74 -19.84 7.92
CA LYS A 296 7.46 -20.28 6.54
C LYS A 296 6.88 -19.12 5.73
N PHE A 297 7.32 -18.97 4.48
CA PHE A 297 6.79 -17.92 3.61
C PHE A 297 5.29 -18.09 3.40
N GLU A 298 4.56 -17.02 3.71
CA GLU A 298 3.14 -16.88 3.38
C GLU A 298 3.00 -16.46 1.92
N VAL A 299 1.89 -16.85 1.30
CA VAL A 299 1.55 -16.36 -0.04
C VAL A 299 1.40 -14.84 0.04
N HIS A 300 2.10 -14.15 -0.86
CA HIS A 300 2.04 -12.71 -1.00
C HIS A 300 2.48 -12.32 -2.42
N ARG A 301 1.54 -12.12 -3.33
CA ARG A 301 1.82 -11.90 -4.77
C ARG A 301 2.62 -10.63 -5.06
N HIS A 302 2.54 -9.63 -4.19
CA HIS A 302 3.17 -8.31 -4.36
C HIS A 302 4.52 -8.18 -3.62
N ARG A 303 5.06 -9.28 -3.07
CA ARG A 303 6.27 -9.25 -2.24
C ARG A 303 7.49 -9.11 -3.14
N ILE A 304 8.34 -8.13 -2.84
CA ILE A 304 9.68 -8.00 -3.43
C ILE A 304 10.69 -8.77 -2.57
N ALA A 305 10.69 -8.51 -1.27
CA ALA A 305 11.66 -9.08 -0.33
C ALA A 305 11.04 -9.24 1.06
N THR A 306 11.60 -10.10 1.89
CA THR A 306 11.14 -10.30 3.28
C THR A 306 12.29 -10.75 4.19
N MET A 307 12.21 -10.33 5.44
CA MET A 307 12.96 -10.85 6.57
C MET A 307 11.93 -11.47 7.52
N ASN A 308 11.84 -12.80 7.49
CA ASN A 308 10.81 -13.61 8.15
C ASN A 308 11.26 -14.20 9.49
N TRP A 309 12.30 -13.64 10.09
CA TRP A 309 12.82 -13.96 11.42
C TRP A 309 13.63 -12.78 11.94
N GLY A 310 13.76 -12.68 13.27
CA GLY A 310 14.65 -11.71 13.91
C GLY A 310 14.07 -10.30 14.01
N ASN A 311 14.41 -9.60 15.09
CA ASN A 311 13.96 -8.23 15.31
C ASN A 311 14.51 -7.30 14.24
N ASN A 312 13.74 -6.29 13.89
CA ASN A 312 14.08 -5.39 12.80
C ASN A 312 13.50 -3.98 13.00
N PHE A 313 14.08 -3.02 12.30
CA PHE A 313 13.54 -1.68 12.13
C PHE A 313 13.69 -1.23 10.67
N GLY A 314 12.81 -0.33 10.24
CA GLY A 314 12.87 0.29 8.93
C GLY A 314 13.71 1.56 8.94
N LEU A 315 14.40 1.84 7.83
CA LEU A 315 15.11 3.09 7.59
C LEU A 315 14.89 3.57 6.16
N ILE A 316 14.29 4.75 6.01
CA ILE A 316 14.23 5.48 4.75
C ILE A 316 15.34 6.51 4.74
N THR A 317 16.17 6.51 3.69
CA THR A 317 17.15 7.58 3.48
C THR A 317 16.89 8.31 2.18
N ILE A 318 17.16 9.61 2.15
CA ILE A 318 17.00 10.44 0.97
C ILE A 318 18.28 11.22 0.73
N ASP A 319 18.85 11.05 -0.45
CA ASP A 319 19.96 11.86 -0.90
C ASP A 319 19.47 13.02 -1.78
N TRP A 320 19.34 14.18 -1.15
CA TRP A 320 18.90 15.42 -1.79
C TRP A 320 20.00 16.13 -2.60
N SER A 321 21.20 15.56 -2.73
CA SER A 321 22.28 16.14 -3.53
C SER A 321 22.12 15.85 -5.03
N TYR A 322 21.40 14.78 -5.38
CA TYR A 322 21.06 14.45 -6.76
C TYR A 322 19.98 15.40 -7.29
N ALA A 323 20.07 15.73 -8.59
CA ALA A 323 19.03 16.49 -9.29
C ALA A 323 17.66 15.78 -9.26
N ASP A 324 17.69 14.45 -9.31
CA ASP A 324 16.56 13.57 -9.01
C ASP A 324 16.87 12.84 -7.68
N PRO A 325 16.30 13.28 -6.55
CA PRO A 325 16.66 12.75 -5.24
C PRO A 325 16.55 11.23 -5.16
N LEU A 326 17.57 10.59 -4.57
CA LEU A 326 17.61 9.13 -4.45
C LEU A 326 17.04 8.70 -3.10
N ILE A 327 15.93 7.99 -3.11
CA ILE A 327 15.29 7.38 -1.95
C ILE A 327 15.83 5.96 -1.77
N ARG A 328 16.16 5.56 -0.55
CA ARG A 328 16.46 4.16 -0.21
C ARG A 328 15.49 3.68 0.85
N LEU A 329 14.83 2.57 0.58
CA LEU A 329 13.97 1.84 1.51
C LEU A 329 14.80 0.70 2.10
N GLN A 330 14.99 0.65 3.41
CA GLN A 330 15.81 -0.38 4.07
C GLN A 330 15.08 -1.04 5.24
N ILE A 331 15.31 -2.34 5.40
CA ILE A 331 15.16 -3.04 6.69
C ILE A 331 16.54 -3.31 7.25
N ARG A 332 16.68 -3.10 8.56
CA ARG A 332 17.86 -3.47 9.34
C ARG A 332 17.50 -4.39 10.48
N ASP A 333 18.38 -5.33 10.79
CA ASP A 333 18.24 -6.22 11.94
C ASP A 333 18.74 -5.58 13.25
N GLU A 334 18.71 -6.35 14.35
CA GLU A 334 19.12 -5.92 15.69
C GLU A 334 20.64 -5.69 15.80
N GLU A 335 21.43 -6.17 14.84
CA GLU A 335 22.86 -5.92 14.68
C GLU A 335 23.14 -4.68 13.81
N GLY A 336 22.14 -4.20 13.06
CA GLY A 336 22.21 -3.04 12.19
C GLY A 336 22.56 -3.34 10.75
N GLU A 337 22.66 -4.61 10.38
CA GLU A 337 22.92 -5.07 9.02
C GLU A 337 21.70 -4.83 8.13
N VAL A 338 21.94 -4.49 6.87
CA VAL A 338 20.86 -4.22 5.91
C VAL A 338 20.39 -5.53 5.32
N THR A 339 19.18 -5.97 5.68
CA THR A 339 18.60 -7.24 5.22
C THR A 339 17.71 -7.08 3.99
N ILE A 340 17.07 -5.92 3.83
CA ILE A 340 16.33 -5.52 2.63
C ILE A 340 16.79 -4.13 2.22
N GLN A 341 17.00 -3.92 0.92
CA GLN A 341 17.23 -2.59 0.37
C GLN A 341 16.66 -2.45 -1.03
N GLU A 342 15.93 -1.36 -1.25
CA GLU A 342 15.51 -0.91 -2.59
C GLU A 342 15.90 0.56 -2.78
N LYS A 343 16.30 0.94 -4.00
CA LYS A 343 16.78 2.28 -4.36
C LYS A 343 15.90 2.86 -5.46
N LEU A 344 15.28 4.00 -5.20
CA LEU A 344 14.26 4.61 -6.05
C LEU A 344 14.63 6.07 -6.35
N PRO A 345 14.75 6.49 -7.62
CA PRO A 345 14.76 7.92 -7.91
C PRO A 345 13.38 8.53 -7.62
N LEU A 346 13.32 9.77 -7.12
CA LEU A 346 12.06 10.43 -6.79
C LEU A 346 11.14 10.56 -8.01
N SER A 347 11.71 10.73 -9.21
CA SER A 347 10.95 10.76 -10.47
C SER A 347 10.13 9.50 -10.71
N LEU A 348 10.54 8.34 -10.18
CA LEU A 348 9.79 7.08 -10.30
C LEU A 348 8.47 7.12 -9.53
N LEU A 349 8.36 7.96 -8.50
CA LEU A 349 7.18 8.09 -7.66
C LEU A 349 6.27 9.25 -8.08
N GLN A 350 6.43 9.78 -9.30
CA GLN A 350 5.59 10.89 -9.78
C GLN A 350 4.40 10.37 -10.61
N PRO A 351 3.24 11.04 -10.59
CA PRO A 351 2.13 10.69 -11.47
C PRO A 351 2.58 10.67 -12.94
N GLY A 352 2.37 9.54 -13.61
CA GLY A 352 2.81 9.33 -14.98
C GLY A 352 4.27 8.92 -15.11
N ALA A 353 5.00 8.64 -14.01
CA ALA A 353 6.30 7.96 -14.06
C ALA A 353 6.16 6.57 -14.69
N ILE A 354 5.00 5.95 -14.47
CA ILE A 354 4.46 4.93 -15.36
C ILE A 354 3.95 5.66 -16.62
N LYS A 355 4.86 6.16 -17.49
CA LYS A 355 4.53 6.48 -18.89
C LYS A 355 4.49 5.16 -19.62
N SER A 356 3.38 4.46 -19.49
CA SER A 356 3.35 3.06 -19.83
C SER A 356 4.51 2.28 -19.15
N MET A 357 4.31 1.89 -17.88
CA MET A 357 4.22 0.43 -17.80
C MET A 357 2.98 0.13 -18.63
N ALA A 358 3.18 -0.15 -19.91
CA ALA A 358 2.44 -1.20 -20.57
C ALA A 358 2.73 -2.43 -19.73
N VAL A 359 2.11 -2.48 -18.55
CA VAL A 359 1.40 -3.62 -18.09
C VAL A 359 2.19 -4.88 -18.42
N ALA A 360 3.31 -5.03 -17.73
CA ALA A 360 3.96 -6.33 -17.66
C ALA A 360 3.05 -7.20 -16.80
N GLY A 361 1.95 -7.70 -17.39
CA GLY A 361 1.07 -8.70 -16.78
C GLY A 361 -0.45 -8.49 -16.94
N VAL A 362 -0.96 -7.27 -16.99
CA VAL A 362 -2.42 -7.01 -17.10
C VAL A 362 -2.91 -7.05 -18.56
N VAL A 363 -3.62 -8.09 -18.91
CA VAL A 363 -4.28 -8.16 -20.21
C VAL A 363 -5.50 -7.25 -20.18
N ARG A 364 -5.72 -6.43 -21.22
CA ARG A 364 -6.96 -5.64 -21.36
C ARG A 364 -7.79 -6.14 -22.52
N ILE A 365 -9.10 -6.24 -22.31
CA ILE A 365 -10.10 -6.60 -23.32
C ILE A 365 -11.10 -5.44 -23.40
N ASP A 366 -11.21 -4.85 -24.58
CA ASP A 366 -12.02 -3.65 -24.86
C ASP A 366 -11.74 -2.50 -23.86
N GLY A 367 -10.46 -2.30 -23.55
CA GLY A 367 -9.98 -1.27 -22.61
C GLY A 367 -10.16 -1.59 -21.12
N LYS A 368 -10.80 -2.71 -20.77
CA LYS A 368 -11.00 -3.16 -19.39
C LYS A 368 -9.98 -4.20 -18.99
N VAL A 369 -9.56 -4.22 -17.72
CA VAL A 369 -8.69 -5.26 -17.18
C VAL A 369 -9.36 -6.64 -17.31
N MET A 370 -8.62 -7.62 -17.82
CA MET A 370 -9.08 -8.99 -17.95
C MET A 370 -9.36 -9.60 -16.57
N THR A 371 -10.58 -10.08 -16.39
CA THR A 371 -10.99 -10.90 -15.25
C THR A 371 -11.66 -12.17 -15.76
N ALA A 372 -11.78 -13.21 -14.93
CA ALA A 372 -12.49 -14.44 -15.29
C ALA A 372 -13.95 -14.16 -15.68
N GLU A 373 -14.61 -13.24 -14.98
CA GLU A 373 -15.98 -12.79 -15.27
C GLU A 373 -16.06 -12.08 -16.62
N LEU A 374 -15.13 -11.17 -16.91
CA LEU A 374 -15.09 -10.46 -18.19
C LEU A 374 -14.86 -11.42 -19.35
N VAL A 375 -13.94 -12.38 -19.19
CA VAL A 375 -13.69 -13.44 -20.20
C VAL A 375 -14.98 -14.22 -20.44
N LYS A 376 -15.66 -14.70 -19.39
CA LYS A 376 -16.94 -15.44 -19.51
C LYS A 376 -18.01 -14.64 -20.26
N GLN A 377 -18.10 -13.33 -20.02
CA GLN A 377 -19.08 -12.44 -20.67
C GLN A 377 -18.78 -12.18 -22.16
N LEU A 378 -17.51 -12.28 -22.55
CA LEU A 378 -17.01 -11.94 -23.88
C LEU A 378 -16.59 -13.16 -24.70
N LEU A 379 -16.74 -14.38 -24.18
CA LEU A 379 -16.51 -15.59 -24.95
C LEU A 379 -17.30 -15.54 -26.25
N THR A 380 -16.65 -15.97 -27.34
CA THR A 380 -17.15 -16.00 -28.72
C THR A 380 -17.43 -14.63 -29.36
N LYS A 381 -17.15 -13.52 -28.68
CA LYS A 381 -17.24 -12.17 -29.25
C LYS A 381 -15.91 -11.73 -29.85
N GLU A 382 -15.97 -10.92 -30.90
CA GLU A 382 -14.82 -10.16 -31.38
C GLU A 382 -14.51 -9.06 -30.35
N VAL A 383 -13.25 -8.97 -29.94
CA VAL A 383 -12.79 -8.02 -28.94
C VAL A 383 -11.48 -7.38 -29.38
N THR A 384 -11.18 -6.22 -28.82
CA THR A 384 -9.86 -5.60 -28.88
C THR A 384 -9.05 -5.97 -27.65
N LEU A 385 -7.99 -6.73 -27.84
CA LEU A 385 -7.02 -7.11 -26.82
C LEU A 385 -5.82 -6.15 -26.83
N GLU A 386 -5.37 -5.74 -25.65
CA GLU A 386 -4.07 -5.10 -25.46
C GLU A 386 -3.26 -5.87 -24.42
N MET A 387 -2.03 -6.23 -24.77
CA MET A 387 -1.12 -6.94 -23.86
C MET A 387 0.35 -6.70 -24.22
N LYS A 388 1.24 -6.87 -23.25
CA LYS A 388 2.68 -7.03 -23.51
C LYS A 388 2.97 -8.50 -23.82
N VAL A 389 3.74 -8.76 -24.87
CA VAL A 389 4.25 -10.10 -25.16
C VAL A 389 5.48 -10.34 -24.28
N VAL A 390 5.31 -11.17 -23.26
CA VAL A 390 6.35 -11.49 -22.27
C VAL A 390 7.15 -12.73 -22.70
N ALA A 391 6.52 -13.69 -23.34
CA ALA A 391 7.18 -14.89 -23.85
C ALA A 391 6.58 -15.34 -25.19
N THR A 392 7.43 -15.86 -26.08
CA THR A 392 6.99 -16.44 -27.34
C THR A 392 7.23 -17.94 -27.41
N GLY A 393 6.45 -18.65 -28.22
CA GLY A 393 6.64 -20.07 -28.48
C GLY A 393 6.15 -20.47 -29.86
N GLU A 394 6.39 -21.72 -30.23
CA GLU A 394 5.89 -22.30 -31.48
C GLU A 394 5.49 -23.76 -31.29
N SER A 395 4.61 -24.26 -32.15
CA SER A 395 4.32 -25.69 -32.22
C SER A 395 5.50 -26.47 -32.81
N LYS A 396 5.58 -27.77 -32.54
CA LYS A 396 6.66 -28.63 -33.06
C LYS A 396 6.80 -28.61 -34.58
N LYS A 397 5.72 -28.32 -35.31
CA LYS A 397 5.69 -28.23 -36.78
C LYS A 397 5.91 -26.79 -37.30
N GLY A 398 5.99 -25.80 -36.41
CA GLY A 398 6.07 -24.38 -36.78
C GLY A 398 4.76 -23.76 -37.30
N ASP A 399 3.69 -24.55 -37.42
CA ASP A 399 2.42 -24.07 -38.00
C ASP A 399 1.67 -23.09 -37.07
N LEU A 400 2.03 -23.01 -35.79
CA LEU A 400 1.46 -22.07 -34.82
C LEU A 400 2.57 -21.32 -34.10
N VAL A 401 2.42 -20.01 -33.99
CA VAL A 401 3.22 -19.14 -33.13
C VAL A 401 2.35 -18.63 -31.98
N PHE A 402 2.90 -18.64 -30.77
CA PHE A 402 2.23 -18.20 -29.55
C PHE A 402 2.90 -16.94 -29.01
N LEU A 403 2.12 -15.90 -28.75
CA LEU A 403 2.54 -14.70 -28.03
C LEU A 403 1.83 -14.68 -26.68
N ASN A 404 2.57 -14.74 -25.58
CA ASN A 404 2.03 -14.94 -24.24
C ASN A 404 2.18 -13.68 -23.38
N SER A 405 1.18 -13.39 -22.55
CA SER A 405 1.23 -12.27 -21.59
C SER A 405 2.04 -12.59 -20.33
N SER A 406 2.40 -13.86 -20.11
CA SER A 406 3.20 -14.33 -18.98
C SER A 406 4.38 -15.19 -19.43
N ALA A 407 5.47 -15.15 -18.66
CA ALA A 407 6.60 -16.07 -18.83
C ALA A 407 6.19 -17.53 -18.51
N ASN A 408 5.27 -17.71 -17.55
CA ASN A 408 4.68 -19.01 -17.27
C ASN A 408 3.39 -19.19 -18.08
N ARG A 409 3.51 -19.80 -19.27
CA ARG A 409 2.37 -20.09 -20.16
C ARG A 409 1.26 -20.95 -19.55
N LEU A 410 1.53 -21.61 -18.42
CA LEU A 410 0.56 -22.45 -17.70
C LEU A 410 -0.16 -21.70 -16.58
N SER A 411 0.24 -20.46 -16.28
CA SER A 411 -0.42 -19.61 -15.29
C SER A 411 -1.86 -19.29 -15.71
N ASP A 412 -2.75 -19.18 -14.73
CA ASP A 412 -4.15 -18.80 -14.93
C ASP A 412 -4.29 -17.33 -15.40
N ASP A 413 -3.28 -16.50 -15.15
CA ASP A 413 -3.22 -15.10 -15.60
C ASP A 413 -2.60 -14.96 -17.00
N ASN A 414 -2.21 -16.07 -17.65
CA ASN A 414 -1.69 -16.05 -19.01
C ASN A 414 -2.82 -15.92 -20.04
N PHE A 415 -2.67 -14.96 -20.95
CA PHE A 415 -3.44 -14.85 -22.17
C PHE A 415 -2.54 -15.16 -23.36
N THR A 416 -3.08 -15.92 -24.32
CA THR A 416 -2.33 -16.35 -25.49
C THR A 416 -2.91 -15.74 -26.76
N VAL A 417 -2.08 -15.07 -27.56
CA VAL A 417 -2.38 -14.74 -28.95
C VAL A 417 -1.74 -15.80 -29.84
N VAL A 418 -2.55 -16.43 -30.69
CA VAL A 418 -2.14 -17.50 -31.59
C VAL A 418 -2.09 -16.97 -33.01
N LEU A 419 -0.95 -17.12 -33.66
CA LEU A 419 -0.75 -16.85 -35.09
C LEU A 419 -0.68 -18.20 -35.82
N ASP A 420 -1.70 -18.52 -36.58
CA ASP A 420 -1.70 -19.73 -37.42
C ASP A 420 -0.88 -19.53 -38.70
N LYS A 421 -0.82 -20.57 -39.54
CA LYS A 421 -0.07 -20.54 -40.80
C LYS A 421 -0.53 -19.44 -41.76
N GLN A 422 -1.82 -19.13 -41.79
CA GLN A 422 -2.37 -18.07 -42.64
C GLN A 422 -1.97 -16.69 -42.13
N ALA A 423 -2.07 -16.47 -40.81
CA ALA A 423 -1.64 -15.24 -40.17
C ALA A 423 -0.13 -15.02 -40.33
N GLN A 424 0.69 -16.07 -40.18
CA GLN A 424 2.12 -16.01 -40.42
C GLN A 424 2.45 -15.64 -41.87
N ALA A 425 1.77 -16.23 -42.86
CA ALA A 425 1.96 -15.87 -44.27
C ALA A 425 1.52 -14.43 -44.58
N SER A 426 0.43 -13.97 -43.94
CA SER A 426 -0.04 -12.59 -44.04
C SER A 426 0.98 -11.60 -43.45
N LEU A 427 1.52 -11.90 -42.27
CA LEU A 427 2.57 -11.10 -41.61
C LEU A 427 3.86 -11.05 -42.43
N ALA A 428 4.28 -12.17 -43.03
CA ALA A 428 5.45 -12.21 -43.90
C ALA A 428 5.29 -11.27 -45.11
N LYS A 429 4.10 -11.26 -45.75
CA LYS A 429 3.78 -10.32 -46.84
C LYS A 429 3.77 -8.86 -46.39
N ALA A 430 3.45 -8.61 -45.12
CA ALA A 430 3.48 -7.29 -44.51
C ALA A 430 4.88 -6.89 -43.98
N GLY A 431 5.94 -7.63 -44.31
CA GLY A 431 7.31 -7.32 -43.89
C GLY A 431 7.70 -7.83 -42.50
N ILE A 432 6.90 -8.74 -41.91
CA ILE A 432 7.15 -9.37 -40.61
C ILE A 432 7.36 -10.89 -40.79
N PRO A 433 8.51 -11.33 -41.33
CA PRO A 433 8.76 -12.75 -41.62
C PRO A 433 9.02 -13.59 -40.36
N LEU A 434 9.38 -12.96 -39.24
CA LEU A 434 9.66 -13.62 -37.97
C LEU A 434 8.78 -13.03 -36.85
N PRO A 435 7.49 -13.43 -36.74
CA PRO A 435 6.56 -12.84 -35.78
C PRO A 435 7.01 -12.96 -34.33
N ARG A 436 7.66 -14.07 -33.95
CA ARG A 436 8.16 -14.31 -32.58
C ARG A 436 9.10 -13.18 -32.14
N THR A 437 10.21 -12.99 -32.85
CA THR A 437 11.19 -11.95 -32.54
C THR A 437 10.65 -10.55 -32.78
N HIS A 438 9.73 -10.40 -33.74
CA HIS A 438 9.12 -9.10 -34.02
C HIS A 438 8.25 -8.59 -32.86
N PHE A 439 7.49 -9.46 -32.19
CA PHE A 439 6.56 -9.05 -31.14
C PHE A 439 7.07 -9.26 -29.71
N GLU A 440 8.08 -10.12 -29.49
CA GLU A 440 8.64 -10.39 -28.17
C GLU A 440 9.10 -9.11 -27.45
N GLY A 441 8.70 -8.97 -26.19
CA GLY A 441 8.98 -7.79 -25.36
C GLY A 441 8.15 -6.55 -25.67
N LYS A 442 7.34 -6.55 -26.75
CA LYS A 442 6.56 -5.39 -27.18
C LYS A 442 5.11 -5.44 -26.70
N ALA A 443 4.49 -4.26 -26.59
CA ALA A 443 3.05 -4.15 -26.44
C ALA A 443 2.36 -4.34 -27.79
N ILE A 444 1.33 -5.16 -27.82
CA ILE A 444 0.53 -5.43 -29.02
C ILE A 444 -0.93 -5.08 -28.75
N ARG A 445 -1.59 -4.62 -29.82
CA ARG A 445 -3.04 -4.52 -29.90
C ARG A 445 -3.52 -5.52 -30.94
N VAL A 446 -4.47 -6.37 -30.55
CA VAL A 446 -4.99 -7.46 -31.37
C VAL A 446 -6.51 -7.34 -31.44
N VAL A 447 -7.09 -7.54 -32.61
CA VAL A 447 -8.54 -7.66 -32.79
C VAL A 447 -8.86 -9.09 -33.22
N GLY A 448 -9.74 -9.76 -32.50
CA GLY A 448 -10.14 -11.12 -32.87
C GLY A 448 -11.16 -11.72 -31.91
N THR A 449 -11.59 -12.94 -32.24
CA THR A 449 -12.61 -13.64 -31.46
C THR A 449 -12.00 -14.31 -30.23
N LEU A 450 -12.53 -13.96 -29.06
CA LEU A 450 -12.11 -14.55 -27.79
C LEU A 450 -12.60 -16.00 -27.68
N SER A 451 -11.68 -16.92 -27.37
CA SER A 451 -11.97 -18.34 -27.18
C SER A 451 -11.21 -18.91 -25.97
N LEU A 452 -11.51 -20.15 -25.58
CA LEU A 452 -10.75 -20.89 -24.58
C LEU A 452 -9.98 -22.04 -25.24
N PHE A 453 -8.75 -22.28 -24.80
CA PHE A 453 -8.00 -23.49 -25.11
C PHE A 453 -7.51 -24.13 -23.81
N SER A 454 -7.93 -25.37 -23.56
CA SER A 454 -7.66 -26.07 -22.29
C SER A 454 -8.02 -25.24 -21.05
N GLY A 455 -9.15 -24.53 -21.12
CA GLY A 455 -9.66 -23.68 -20.04
C GLY A 455 -9.03 -22.27 -19.94
N ARG A 456 -8.03 -21.94 -20.77
CA ARG A 456 -7.34 -20.63 -20.74
C ARG A 456 -7.77 -19.72 -21.89
N PRO A 457 -7.87 -18.40 -21.68
CA PRO A 457 -8.30 -17.46 -22.72
C PRO A 457 -7.24 -17.26 -23.81
N GLN A 458 -7.70 -17.21 -25.06
CA GLN A 458 -6.86 -16.95 -26.23
C GLN A 458 -7.62 -16.20 -27.33
N ILE A 459 -6.87 -15.57 -28.23
CA ILE A 459 -7.34 -15.07 -29.53
C ILE A 459 -6.51 -15.70 -30.64
N ILE A 460 -7.18 -16.19 -31.68
CA ILE A 460 -6.54 -16.58 -32.94
C ILE A 460 -6.62 -15.39 -33.88
N VAL A 461 -5.47 -14.95 -34.40
CA VAL A 461 -5.37 -13.81 -35.31
C VAL A 461 -5.61 -14.28 -36.73
N ALA A 462 -6.49 -13.60 -37.47
CA ALA A 462 -6.84 -13.98 -38.84
C ALA A 462 -5.84 -13.46 -39.90
N GLY A 463 -5.08 -12.41 -39.60
CA GLY A 463 -4.18 -11.74 -40.55
C GLY A 463 -3.40 -10.57 -39.96
N ALA A 464 -2.48 -10.00 -40.75
CA ALA A 464 -1.59 -8.92 -40.30
C ALA A 464 -2.33 -7.61 -39.95
N ASP A 465 -3.51 -7.37 -40.52
CA ASP A 465 -4.38 -6.22 -40.23
C ASP A 465 -5.01 -6.27 -38.83
N LYS A 466 -4.99 -7.45 -38.20
CA LYS A 466 -5.61 -7.72 -36.90
C LYS A 466 -4.62 -7.69 -35.74
N ILE A 467 -3.33 -7.42 -35.98
CA ILE A 467 -2.31 -7.31 -34.95
C ILE A 467 -1.33 -6.18 -35.29
N GLN A 468 -1.07 -5.31 -34.33
CA GLN A 468 -0.08 -4.25 -34.48
C GLN A 468 0.68 -4.02 -33.18
N ILE A 469 1.92 -3.54 -33.29
CA ILE A 469 2.64 -3.01 -32.14
C ILE A 469 1.90 -1.75 -31.69
N SER A 470 1.47 -1.73 -30.43
CA SER A 470 0.78 -0.59 -29.87
C SER A 470 1.81 0.40 -29.33
N ALA A 471 1.79 1.63 -29.84
CA ALA A 471 2.43 2.77 -29.17
C ALA A 471 1.55 3.14 -27.98
N MET A 472 1.59 2.34 -26.92
CA MET A 472 0.82 2.63 -25.71
C MET A 472 1.33 3.96 -25.14
N LYS A 473 0.47 4.99 -25.16
CA LYS A 473 0.73 6.29 -24.51
C LYS A 473 0.70 6.17 -23.00
#